data_AF-A0A9P6I469-F1
#
_entry.id   AF-A0A9P6I469-F1
#
_cell.length_a   1.000
_cell.length_b   1.000
_cell.length_c   1.000
_cell.angle_alpha   90.00
_cell.angle_beta   90.00
_cell.angle_gamma   90.00
#
_symmetry.space_group_name_H-M   'P 1'
#
loop_
_entity.id
_entity.type
_entity.pdbx_description
1 polymer ?
#
loop_
_entity_poly.entity_id
_entity_poly.type
_entity_poly.pdbx_seq_one_letter_code
_entity_poly.pdbx_strand_id
1 'polypeptide(L)'
;MGSIRIALSYAFDWILLVVFAVGGLFLGNLTPQKRPFNLGNPDISFPLHDDTVSITNAFLICIVAPILIIFVVSLLLVPGSTVPPGTPKSIIWRRKLWEIHAGWLGLIFSVIATWFIVSTTKNLLGKPRPNAIARCQPDLENIAQYIVGGVASTTSSTAGQLVSADICKNPDTSVVNDGFRSFPSGHSSIAASGLVYLTFFLASKLGVTAPWAPRTEGLSDHSHSAFPSRLGGDMDMPAGEAETQAEQGASTRPVSSVRRQAAAPPIYLVVLTLVPFCVCIYICASRWFDFMHHGIDIFVAFAIGATTSYFGFRFYHLPIGRGAGWAWGPRSEDTAFWAGVGKQGYGHGLTKGRQDYMC
;
A
#
# COMPACT_ATOMS: atom_id res chain seq x y z
N MET A 1 10.35 -28.74 18.63
CA MET A 1 9.04 -28.14 19.02
C MET A 1 8.91 -26.69 18.59
N GLY A 2 10.00 -25.95 18.49
CA GLY A 2 10.01 -24.53 18.16
C GLY A 2 9.56 -24.12 16.76
N SER A 3 10.13 -24.73 15.71
CA SER A 3 9.76 -24.47 14.30
C SER A 3 8.27 -24.67 13.99
N ILE A 4 7.59 -25.56 14.72
CA ILE A 4 6.16 -25.83 14.52
C ILE A 4 5.32 -24.65 15.00
N ARG A 5 5.70 -24.01 16.13
CA ARG A 5 4.97 -22.86 16.67
C ARG A 5 5.01 -21.66 15.72
N ILE A 6 6.19 -21.38 15.14
CA ILE A 6 6.34 -20.31 14.14
C ILE A 6 5.51 -20.63 12.89
N ALA A 7 5.55 -21.88 12.40
CA ALA A 7 4.76 -22.27 11.24
C ALA A 7 3.25 -22.11 11.50
N LEU A 8 2.78 -22.51 12.69
CA LEU A 8 1.38 -22.34 13.09
C LEU A 8 0.97 -20.85 13.20
N SER A 9 1.85 -19.96 13.66
CA SER A 9 1.49 -18.54 13.75
C SER A 9 1.31 -17.89 12.37
N TYR A 10 2.14 -18.25 11.39
CA TYR A 10 1.93 -17.82 10.00
C TYR A 10 0.75 -18.51 9.32
N ALA A 11 0.48 -19.79 9.63
CA ALA A 11 -0.70 -20.48 9.13
C ALA A 11 -1.99 -19.79 9.62
N PHE A 12 -2.00 -19.32 10.87
CA PHE A 12 -3.10 -18.54 11.41
C PHE A 12 -3.31 -17.22 10.66
N ASP A 13 -2.23 -16.49 10.33
CA ASP A 13 -2.31 -15.27 9.52
C ASP A 13 -3.00 -15.55 8.16
N TRP A 14 -2.62 -16.63 7.47
CA TRP A 14 -3.25 -17.03 6.21
C TRP A 14 -4.71 -17.41 6.36
N ILE A 15 -5.07 -18.15 7.43
CA ILE A 15 -6.46 -18.51 7.72
C ILE A 15 -7.29 -17.24 7.91
N LEU A 16 -6.79 -16.27 8.68
CA LEU A 16 -7.48 -14.99 8.86
C LEU A 16 -7.69 -14.27 7.53
N LEU A 17 -6.67 -14.21 6.68
CA LEU A 17 -6.80 -13.62 5.34
C LEU A 17 -7.89 -14.31 4.52
N VAL A 18 -7.94 -15.64 4.52
CA VAL A 18 -8.99 -16.41 3.83
C VAL A 18 -10.38 -16.09 4.41
N VAL A 19 -10.52 -16.03 5.72
CA VAL A 19 -11.80 -15.68 6.39
C VAL A 19 -12.28 -14.30 5.97
N PHE A 20 -11.40 -13.30 5.96
CA PHE A 20 -11.75 -11.94 5.52
C PHE A 20 -12.04 -11.87 4.01
N ALA A 21 -11.37 -12.67 3.17
CA ALA A 21 -11.67 -12.76 1.74
C ALA A 21 -13.06 -13.35 1.49
N VAL A 22 -13.41 -14.44 2.20
CA VAL A 22 -14.74 -15.05 2.13
C VAL A 22 -15.82 -14.09 2.65
N GLY A 23 -15.54 -13.38 3.75
CA GLY A 23 -16.40 -12.33 4.26
C GLY A 23 -16.63 -11.20 3.23
N GLY A 24 -15.57 -10.76 2.56
CA GLY A 24 -15.63 -9.76 1.49
C GLY A 24 -16.46 -10.20 0.28
N LEU A 25 -16.36 -11.48 -0.12
CA LEU A 25 -17.19 -12.09 -1.16
C LEU A 25 -18.67 -12.10 -0.76
N PHE A 26 -18.97 -12.55 0.46
CA PHE A 26 -20.34 -12.58 0.98
C PHE A 26 -20.95 -11.17 1.00
N LEU A 27 -20.22 -10.20 1.54
CA LEU A 27 -20.64 -8.80 1.55
C LEU A 27 -20.90 -8.30 0.12
N GLY A 28 -20.03 -8.58 -0.85
CA GLY A 28 -20.21 -8.15 -2.25
C GLY A 28 -21.52 -8.60 -2.91
N ASN A 29 -22.12 -9.70 -2.44
CA ASN A 29 -23.36 -10.25 -2.97
C ASN A 29 -24.63 -9.74 -2.25
N LEU A 30 -24.49 -9.02 -1.14
CA LEU A 30 -25.65 -8.45 -0.44
C LEU A 30 -26.26 -7.29 -1.22
N THR A 31 -27.59 -7.17 -1.21
CA THR A 31 -28.26 -6.02 -1.80
C THR A 31 -27.79 -4.73 -1.11
N PRO A 32 -27.34 -3.72 -1.87
CA PRO A 32 -26.89 -2.47 -1.28
C PRO A 32 -28.10 -1.66 -0.80
N GLN A 33 -27.88 -0.83 0.21
CA GLN A 33 -28.78 0.28 0.51
C GLN A 33 -28.95 1.13 -0.75
N LYS A 34 -30.13 1.71 -0.97
CA LYS A 34 -30.38 2.59 -2.12
C LYS A 34 -30.84 3.94 -1.60
N ARG A 35 -29.97 4.94 -1.69
CA ARG A 35 -30.30 6.28 -1.23
C ARG A 35 -31.34 6.91 -2.16
N PRO A 36 -32.39 7.57 -1.65
CA PRO A 36 -33.30 8.35 -2.47
C PRO A 36 -32.56 9.38 -3.31
N PHE A 37 -32.99 9.55 -4.56
CA PHE A 37 -32.30 10.40 -5.54
C PHE A 37 -33.31 11.23 -6.34
N ASN A 38 -32.82 12.27 -6.99
CA ASN A 38 -33.62 13.17 -7.82
C ASN A 38 -33.42 12.79 -9.30
N LEU A 39 -34.52 12.57 -10.04
CA LEU A 39 -34.48 12.23 -11.46
C LEU A 39 -33.91 13.36 -12.34
N GLY A 40 -34.03 14.61 -11.92
CA GLY A 40 -33.49 15.77 -12.61
C GLY A 40 -32.04 16.11 -12.24
N ASN A 41 -31.34 15.26 -11.48
CA ASN A 41 -29.95 15.53 -11.10
C ASN A 41 -28.97 15.17 -12.24
N PRO A 42 -28.29 16.17 -12.87
CA PRO A 42 -27.39 15.91 -13.99
C PRO A 42 -26.18 15.05 -13.62
N ASP A 43 -25.75 15.04 -12.35
CA ASP A 43 -24.58 14.27 -11.91
C ASP A 43 -24.78 12.76 -12.03
N ILE A 44 -26.04 12.29 -12.12
CA ILE A 44 -26.41 10.86 -12.20
C ILE A 44 -27.14 10.48 -13.50
N SER A 45 -27.14 11.41 -14.47
CA SER A 45 -27.82 11.29 -15.76
C SER A 45 -26.89 10.93 -16.93
N PHE A 46 -25.63 10.54 -16.66
CA PHE A 46 -24.71 10.15 -17.72
C PHE A 46 -25.15 8.86 -18.42
N PRO A 47 -24.82 8.70 -19.72
CA PRO A 47 -25.15 7.49 -20.47
C PRO A 47 -24.38 6.27 -19.94
N LEU A 48 -24.88 5.08 -20.29
CA LEU A 48 -24.11 3.85 -20.12
C LEU A 48 -22.88 3.89 -21.03
N HIS A 49 -21.74 3.48 -20.48
CA HIS A 49 -20.47 3.36 -21.18
C HIS A 49 -19.81 2.06 -20.70
N ASP A 50 -19.11 1.37 -21.58
CA ASP A 50 -18.40 0.15 -21.22
C ASP A 50 -17.13 0.46 -20.42
N ASP A 51 -16.70 -0.50 -19.61
CA ASP A 51 -15.48 -0.34 -18.83
C ASP A 51 -14.24 -0.38 -19.73
N THR A 52 -13.48 0.72 -19.81
CA THR A 52 -12.17 0.75 -20.50
C THR A 52 -11.20 -0.25 -19.87
N VAL A 53 -11.22 -0.35 -18.53
CA VAL A 53 -10.52 -1.41 -17.80
C VAL A 53 -11.57 -2.31 -17.16
N SER A 54 -11.80 -3.47 -17.78
CA SER A 54 -12.70 -4.48 -17.24
C SER A 54 -12.23 -4.95 -15.86
N ILE A 55 -13.17 -5.41 -15.04
CA ILE A 55 -12.85 -5.92 -13.71
C ILE A 55 -11.85 -7.08 -13.76
N THR A 56 -11.97 -7.97 -14.76
CA THR A 56 -11.03 -9.08 -15.00
C THR A 56 -9.62 -8.55 -15.26
N ASN A 57 -9.48 -7.55 -16.13
CA ASN A 57 -8.18 -6.95 -16.43
C ASN A 57 -7.60 -6.25 -15.19
N ALA A 58 -8.42 -5.56 -14.40
CA ALA A 58 -7.98 -4.98 -13.14
C ALA A 58 -7.49 -6.06 -12.14
N PHE A 59 -8.17 -7.20 -12.03
CA PHE A 59 -7.70 -8.32 -11.20
C PHE A 59 -6.35 -8.88 -11.68
N LEU A 60 -6.19 -9.08 -12.98
CA LEU A 60 -4.93 -9.58 -13.56
C LEU A 60 -3.77 -8.60 -13.34
N ILE A 61 -4.00 -7.32 -13.62
CA ILE A 61 -2.96 -6.28 -13.54
C ILE A 61 -2.62 -5.92 -12.09
N CYS A 62 -3.61 -5.84 -11.21
CA CYS A 62 -3.42 -5.31 -9.85
C CYS A 62 -3.15 -6.39 -8.80
N ILE A 63 -3.40 -7.66 -9.09
CA ILE A 63 -3.12 -8.76 -8.15
C ILE A 63 -2.18 -9.79 -8.76
N VAL A 64 -2.55 -10.38 -9.89
CA VAL A 64 -1.78 -11.49 -10.48
C VAL A 64 -0.39 -11.02 -10.90
N ALA A 65 -0.30 -9.89 -11.61
CA ALA A 65 0.99 -9.35 -12.02
C ALA A 65 1.90 -9.00 -10.81
N PRO A 66 1.45 -8.28 -9.75
CA PRO A 66 2.25 -8.10 -8.55
C PRO A 66 2.72 -9.40 -7.88
N ILE A 67 1.87 -10.43 -7.77
CA ILE A 67 2.27 -11.74 -7.23
C ILE A 67 3.44 -12.32 -8.03
N LEU A 68 3.33 -12.31 -9.36
CA LEU A 68 4.34 -12.84 -10.26
C LEU A 68 5.63 -12.00 -10.26
N ILE A 69 5.51 -10.68 -10.24
CA ILE A 69 6.67 -9.78 -10.21
C ILE A 69 7.42 -9.94 -8.88
N ILE A 70 6.72 -9.99 -7.74
CA ILE A 70 7.35 -10.26 -6.43
C ILE A 70 8.10 -11.59 -6.44
N PHE A 71 7.49 -12.63 -7.02
CA PHE A 71 8.10 -13.95 -7.14
C PHE A 71 9.38 -13.90 -7.99
N VAL A 72 9.30 -13.34 -9.20
CA VAL A 72 10.43 -13.26 -10.13
C VAL A 72 11.55 -12.40 -9.55
N VAL A 73 11.24 -11.20 -9.03
CA VAL A 73 12.23 -10.30 -8.43
C VAL A 73 12.91 -10.96 -7.24
N SER A 74 12.17 -11.64 -6.36
CA SER A 74 12.76 -12.35 -5.22
C SER A 74 13.61 -13.55 -5.66
N LEU A 75 13.23 -14.24 -6.73
CA LEU A 75 14.03 -15.34 -7.27
C LEU A 75 15.29 -14.86 -7.99
N LEU A 76 15.30 -13.69 -8.62
CA LEU A 76 16.44 -13.19 -9.39
C LEU A 76 17.41 -12.37 -8.54
N LEU A 77 16.91 -11.49 -7.66
CA LEU A 77 17.73 -10.50 -6.94
C LEU A 77 18.19 -10.95 -5.55
N VAL A 78 17.62 -12.03 -5.00
CA VAL A 78 18.11 -12.67 -3.77
C VAL A 78 19.03 -13.83 -4.18
N PRO A 79 20.17 -14.11 -3.53
CA PRO A 79 20.80 -13.32 -2.49
C PRO A 79 21.43 -12.05 -3.08
N GLY A 80 21.34 -10.95 -2.34
CA GLY A 80 22.07 -9.74 -2.68
C GLY A 80 23.58 -9.94 -2.56
N SER A 81 24.35 -8.94 -3.00
CA SER A 81 25.82 -8.88 -2.94
C SER A 81 26.42 -8.94 -1.53
N THR A 82 25.58 -8.90 -0.50
CA THR A 82 25.96 -8.93 0.92
C THR A 82 26.16 -10.34 1.49
N VAL A 83 25.95 -11.39 0.69
CA VAL A 83 26.13 -12.77 1.15
C VAL A 83 27.59 -13.21 1.00
N PRO A 84 28.25 -13.69 2.07
CA PRO A 84 29.65 -14.13 2.02
C PRO A 84 29.88 -15.24 0.99
N PRO A 85 31.03 -15.23 0.28
CA PRO A 85 31.40 -16.33 -0.61
C PRO A 85 31.50 -17.65 0.20
N GLY A 86 30.96 -18.74 -0.35
CA GLY A 86 30.91 -20.05 0.31
C GLY A 86 29.63 -20.35 1.10
N THR A 87 28.65 -19.45 1.10
CA THR A 87 27.35 -19.69 1.76
C THR A 87 26.60 -20.88 1.14
N PRO A 88 26.11 -21.85 1.94
CA PRO A 88 25.42 -23.02 1.41
C PRO A 88 24.09 -22.65 0.71
N LYS A 89 23.78 -23.37 -0.38
CA LYS A 89 22.57 -23.15 -1.19
C LYS A 89 21.27 -23.24 -0.39
N SER A 90 21.24 -24.05 0.67
CA SER A 90 20.07 -24.23 1.54
C SER A 90 19.67 -22.93 2.25
N ILE A 91 20.64 -22.16 2.76
CA ILE A 91 20.40 -20.88 3.44
C ILE A 91 19.91 -19.83 2.44
N ILE A 92 20.49 -19.81 1.23
CA ILE A 92 20.08 -18.92 0.14
C ILE A 92 18.63 -19.18 -0.25
N TRP A 93 18.24 -20.44 -0.42
CA TRP A 93 16.87 -20.83 -0.74
C TRP A 93 15.89 -20.49 0.38
N ARG A 94 16.28 -20.71 1.65
CA ARG A 94 15.48 -20.26 2.80
C ARG A 94 15.23 -18.76 2.76
N ARG A 95 16.25 -17.95 2.45
CA ARG A 95 16.08 -16.50 2.31
C ARG A 95 15.18 -16.12 1.14
N LYS A 96 15.34 -16.74 -0.03
CA LYS A 96 14.45 -16.51 -1.19
C LYS A 96 12.99 -16.78 -0.86
N LEU A 97 12.71 -17.96 -0.29
CA LEU A 97 11.35 -18.37 0.08
C LEU A 97 10.76 -17.45 1.15
N TRP A 98 11.58 -16.99 2.09
CA TRP A 98 11.19 -16.03 3.10
C TRP A 98 10.77 -14.68 2.50
N GLU A 99 11.57 -14.13 1.59
CA GLU A 99 11.23 -12.86 0.92
C GLU A 99 9.95 -12.98 0.07
N ILE A 100 9.75 -14.11 -0.62
CA ILE A 100 8.52 -14.38 -1.38
C ILE A 100 7.31 -14.45 -0.43
N HIS A 101 7.42 -15.23 0.64
CA HIS A 101 6.35 -15.39 1.62
C HIS A 101 5.96 -14.06 2.26
N ALA A 102 6.94 -13.27 2.73
CA ALA A 102 6.70 -11.96 3.31
C ALA A 102 6.12 -10.96 2.30
N GLY A 103 6.60 -10.99 1.05
CA GLY A 103 6.07 -10.20 -0.06
C GLY A 103 4.60 -10.49 -0.36
N TRP A 104 4.24 -11.77 -0.48
CA TRP A 104 2.86 -12.17 -0.74
C TRP A 104 1.95 -11.92 0.45
N LEU A 105 2.42 -12.18 1.66
CA LEU A 105 1.61 -11.97 2.87
C LEU A 105 1.22 -10.48 3.01
N GLY A 106 2.15 -9.56 2.75
CA GLY A 106 1.87 -8.12 2.76
C GLY A 106 0.96 -7.66 1.62
N LEU A 107 1.19 -8.15 0.40
CA LEU A 107 0.36 -7.81 -0.76
C LEU A 107 -1.09 -8.28 -0.56
N ILE A 108 -1.25 -9.55 -0.17
CA ILE A 108 -2.57 -10.17 0.00
C ILE A 108 -3.31 -9.55 1.18
N PHE A 109 -2.61 -9.22 2.28
CA PHE A 109 -3.18 -8.42 3.35
C PHE A 109 -3.70 -7.06 2.84
N SER A 110 -2.90 -6.32 2.07
CA SER A 110 -3.33 -5.02 1.54
C SER A 110 -4.58 -5.14 0.67
N VAL A 111 -4.62 -6.11 -0.23
CA VAL A 111 -5.74 -6.35 -1.14
C VAL A 111 -7.00 -6.77 -0.38
N ILE A 112 -6.90 -7.75 0.51
CA ILE A 112 -8.06 -8.30 1.24
C ILE A 112 -8.63 -7.26 2.21
N ALA A 113 -7.77 -6.55 2.95
CA ALA A 113 -8.22 -5.49 3.84
C ALA A 113 -8.96 -4.38 3.06
N THR A 114 -8.41 -3.97 1.91
CA THR A 114 -9.04 -2.98 1.03
C THR A 114 -10.39 -3.47 0.52
N TRP A 115 -10.44 -4.71 0.01
CA TRP A 115 -11.67 -5.27 -0.52
C TRP A 115 -12.75 -5.37 0.56
N PHE A 116 -12.40 -5.83 1.75
CA PHE A 116 -13.33 -5.92 2.87
C PHE A 116 -13.92 -4.56 3.24
N ILE A 117 -13.06 -3.53 3.39
CA ILE A 117 -13.50 -2.16 3.68
C ILE A 117 -14.43 -1.64 2.57
N VAL A 118 -14.01 -1.75 1.31
CA VAL A 118 -14.76 -1.21 0.17
C VAL A 118 -16.10 -1.92 -0.03
N SER A 119 -16.14 -3.26 0.06
CA SER A 119 -17.39 -4.03 -0.04
C SER A 119 -18.37 -3.65 1.05
N THR A 120 -17.90 -3.48 2.29
CA THR A 120 -18.73 -3.05 3.42
C THR A 120 -19.29 -1.66 3.16
N THR A 121 -18.44 -0.68 2.84
CA THR A 121 -18.85 0.72 2.64
C THR A 121 -19.82 0.88 1.47
N LYS A 122 -19.60 0.16 0.36
CA LYS A 122 -20.49 0.20 -0.80
C LYS A 122 -21.92 -0.19 -0.46
N ASN A 123 -22.09 -1.27 0.30
CA ASN A 123 -23.43 -1.75 0.64
C ASN A 123 -24.12 -0.91 1.72
N LEU A 124 -23.36 -0.29 2.61
CA LEU A 124 -23.91 0.59 3.65
C LEU A 124 -24.38 1.93 3.10
N LEU A 125 -23.62 2.55 2.19
CA LEU A 125 -23.87 3.95 1.79
C LEU A 125 -24.80 4.10 0.60
N GLY A 126 -24.83 3.14 -0.33
CA GLY A 126 -25.84 3.14 -1.38
C GLY A 126 -25.82 4.34 -2.33
N LYS A 127 -24.64 4.92 -2.57
CA LYS A 127 -24.48 6.15 -3.37
C LYS A 127 -24.74 5.85 -4.86
N PRO A 128 -25.64 6.60 -5.53
CA PRO A 128 -25.84 6.51 -6.97
C PRO A 128 -24.57 6.85 -7.76
N ARG A 129 -24.32 6.11 -8.84
CA ARG A 129 -23.26 6.34 -9.84
C ARG A 129 -23.63 7.46 -10.80
N PRO A 130 -22.67 8.02 -11.55
CA PRO A 130 -22.97 9.00 -12.58
C PRO A 130 -23.91 8.50 -13.69
N ASN A 131 -23.95 7.19 -13.93
CA ASN A 131 -24.86 6.55 -14.88
C ASN A 131 -26.04 5.81 -14.21
N ALA A 132 -26.41 6.18 -12.98
CA ALA A 132 -27.45 5.48 -12.23
C ALA A 132 -28.83 5.55 -12.88
N ILE A 133 -29.22 6.70 -13.47
CA ILE A 133 -30.54 6.83 -14.13
C ILE A 133 -30.63 5.94 -15.37
N ALA A 134 -29.56 5.90 -16.17
CA ALA A 134 -29.51 5.04 -17.36
C ALA A 134 -29.61 3.55 -17.00
N ARG A 135 -29.04 3.14 -15.85
CA ARG A 135 -29.19 1.78 -15.29
C ARG A 135 -30.58 1.51 -14.73
N CYS A 136 -31.19 2.52 -14.10
CA CYS A 136 -32.48 2.41 -13.43
C CYS A 136 -33.65 2.24 -14.41
N GLN A 137 -33.64 2.97 -15.54
CA GLN A 137 -34.78 3.08 -16.46
C GLN A 137 -36.08 3.42 -15.68
N PRO A 138 -36.19 4.66 -15.17
CA PRO A 138 -37.26 5.02 -14.22
C PRO A 138 -38.65 5.01 -14.88
N ASP A 139 -39.67 4.67 -14.08
CA ASP A 139 -41.07 4.85 -14.46
C ASP A 139 -41.48 6.32 -14.46
N LEU A 140 -41.44 6.95 -15.63
CA LEU A 140 -41.82 8.35 -15.79
C LEU A 140 -43.34 8.58 -15.75
N GLU A 141 -44.15 7.54 -15.90
CA GLU A 141 -45.62 7.65 -15.90
C GLU A 141 -46.17 7.68 -14.47
N ASN A 142 -45.52 7.00 -13.52
CA ASN A 142 -46.00 6.82 -12.15
C ASN A 142 -45.12 7.47 -11.07
N ILE A 143 -44.40 8.55 -11.41
CA ILE A 143 -43.42 9.21 -10.50
C ILE A 143 -44.03 9.52 -9.13
N ALA A 144 -45.28 9.98 -9.09
CA ALA A 144 -45.97 10.38 -7.85
C ALA A 144 -46.05 9.27 -6.79
N GLN A 145 -46.04 8.00 -7.20
CA GLN A 145 -46.10 6.85 -6.27
C GLN A 145 -44.77 6.60 -5.56
N TYR A 146 -43.66 7.07 -6.13
CA TYR A 146 -42.31 6.77 -5.66
C TYR A 146 -41.64 7.94 -4.92
N ILE A 147 -42.34 9.06 -4.74
CA ILE A 147 -41.80 10.24 -4.03
C ILE A 147 -41.70 9.92 -2.54
N VAL A 148 -40.49 10.00 -2.00
CA VAL A 148 -40.17 9.74 -0.59
C VAL A 148 -39.67 10.98 0.15
N GLY A 149 -39.43 12.08 -0.55
CA GLY A 149 -39.01 13.35 0.05
C GLY A 149 -38.75 14.43 -1.00
N GLY A 150 -38.21 15.58 -0.55
CA GLY A 150 -37.88 16.71 -1.43
C GLY A 150 -38.80 17.91 -1.25
N VAL A 151 -38.57 18.95 -2.06
CA VAL A 151 -39.36 20.19 -2.00
C VAL A 151 -40.76 19.92 -2.54
N ALA A 152 -41.79 20.30 -1.77
CA ALA A 152 -43.18 20.22 -2.22
C ALA A 152 -43.36 21.08 -3.48
N SER A 153 -43.76 20.43 -4.57
CA SER A 153 -43.81 21.04 -5.89
C SER A 153 -44.96 22.05 -5.97
N THR A 154 -44.65 23.35 -6.14
CA THR A 154 -45.63 24.41 -6.45
C THR A 154 -45.78 24.67 -7.95
N THR A 155 -44.97 24.02 -8.80
CA THR A 155 -45.02 24.13 -10.28
C THR A 155 -44.66 22.78 -10.91
N SER A 156 -45.26 22.46 -12.06
CA SER A 156 -45.29 21.15 -12.75
C SER A 156 -43.94 20.49 -13.12
N SER A 157 -42.82 20.97 -12.61
CA SER A 157 -41.52 20.31 -12.70
C SER A 157 -41.26 19.46 -11.46
N THR A 158 -40.87 18.20 -11.65
CA THR A 158 -40.29 17.25 -10.66
C THR A 158 -38.98 17.75 -10.02
N ALA A 159 -38.64 19.02 -10.19
CA ALA A 159 -37.44 19.66 -9.68
C ALA A 159 -37.44 19.64 -8.15
N GLY A 160 -36.49 18.91 -7.58
CA GLY A 160 -36.26 18.86 -6.13
C GLY A 160 -37.00 17.75 -5.40
N GLN A 161 -37.73 16.89 -6.11
CA GLN A 161 -38.34 15.68 -5.54
C GLN A 161 -37.32 14.53 -5.48
N LEU A 162 -37.38 13.76 -4.40
CA LEU A 162 -36.57 12.56 -4.19
C LEU A 162 -37.45 11.33 -4.34
N VAL A 163 -37.03 10.41 -5.19
CA VAL A 163 -37.73 9.15 -5.45
C VAL A 163 -36.99 7.96 -4.83
N SER A 164 -37.75 6.94 -4.46
CA SER A 164 -37.20 5.62 -4.10
C SER A 164 -36.61 4.94 -5.34
N ALA A 165 -35.68 4.01 -5.12
CA ALA A 165 -35.16 3.16 -6.18
C ALA A 165 -36.16 2.13 -6.72
N ASP A 166 -37.32 1.99 -6.07
CA ASP A 166 -38.42 1.13 -6.55
C ASP A 166 -39.07 1.64 -7.85
N ILE A 167 -38.75 2.87 -8.26
CA ILE A 167 -39.15 3.45 -9.55
C ILE A 167 -38.45 2.80 -10.75
N CYS A 168 -37.34 2.07 -10.53
CA CYS A 168 -36.53 1.49 -11.59
C CYS A 168 -37.24 0.29 -12.25
N LYS A 169 -37.43 0.34 -13.59
CA LYS A 169 -38.09 -0.71 -14.37
C LYS A 169 -37.14 -1.74 -14.99
N ASN A 170 -35.82 -1.56 -14.86
CA ASN A 170 -34.86 -2.48 -15.46
C ASN A 170 -35.05 -3.91 -14.89
N PRO A 171 -35.27 -4.93 -15.74
CA PRO A 171 -35.49 -6.30 -15.28
C PRO A 171 -34.27 -6.91 -14.58
N ASP A 172 -33.06 -6.43 -14.89
CA ASP A 172 -31.84 -6.89 -14.25
C ASP A 172 -31.55 -6.10 -12.96
N THR A 173 -31.97 -6.68 -11.83
CA THR A 173 -31.73 -6.11 -10.50
C THR A 173 -30.25 -5.93 -10.17
N SER A 174 -29.34 -6.70 -10.80
CA SER A 174 -27.90 -6.58 -10.56
C SER A 174 -27.34 -5.28 -11.17
N VAL A 175 -27.86 -4.87 -12.33
CA VAL A 175 -27.51 -3.61 -13.00
C VAL A 175 -27.98 -2.42 -12.18
N VAL A 176 -29.21 -2.50 -11.64
CA VAL A 176 -29.75 -1.49 -10.73
C VAL A 176 -28.92 -1.42 -9.45
N ASN A 177 -28.65 -2.56 -8.80
CA ASN A 177 -27.83 -2.63 -7.58
C ASN A 177 -26.43 -2.05 -7.81
N ASP A 178 -25.79 -2.34 -8.93
CA ASP A 178 -24.48 -1.76 -9.26
C ASP A 178 -24.56 -0.24 -9.46
N GLY A 179 -25.68 0.28 -9.97
CA GLY A 179 -25.97 1.71 -10.05
C GLY A 179 -25.93 2.45 -8.71
N PHE A 180 -26.19 1.76 -7.59
CA PHE A 180 -26.14 2.32 -6.22
C PHE A 180 -24.85 1.98 -5.46
N ARG A 181 -23.83 1.44 -6.13
CA ARG A 181 -22.53 1.06 -5.53
C ARG A 181 -21.39 1.96 -6.00
N SER A 182 -21.63 3.27 -6.06
CA SER A 182 -20.63 4.25 -6.52
C SER A 182 -19.50 4.46 -5.53
N PHE A 183 -19.78 4.57 -4.24
CA PHE A 183 -18.76 4.95 -3.25
C PHE A 183 -18.35 3.78 -2.35
N PRO A 184 -17.04 3.54 -2.15
CA PRO A 184 -15.89 4.04 -2.92
C PRO A 184 -15.63 3.18 -4.18
N SER A 185 -14.80 3.64 -5.13
CA SER A 185 -14.53 2.86 -6.36
C SER A 185 -13.72 1.57 -6.12
N GLY A 186 -14.23 0.43 -6.59
CA GLY A 186 -13.56 -0.87 -6.45
C GLY A 186 -12.30 -1.02 -7.31
N HIS A 187 -12.33 -0.50 -8.55
CA HIS A 187 -11.18 -0.53 -9.46
C HIS A 187 -10.04 0.35 -8.96
N SER A 188 -10.36 1.55 -8.45
CA SER A 188 -9.35 2.46 -7.91
C SER A 188 -8.74 1.91 -6.62
N SER A 189 -9.55 1.28 -5.76
CA SER A 189 -9.05 0.72 -4.50
C SER A 189 -8.16 -0.49 -4.72
N ILE A 190 -8.55 -1.43 -5.61
CA ILE A 190 -7.72 -2.61 -5.92
C ILE A 190 -6.42 -2.22 -6.62
N ALA A 191 -6.46 -1.25 -7.54
CA ALA A 191 -5.29 -0.70 -8.19
C ALA A 191 -4.33 -0.08 -7.18
N ALA A 192 -4.85 0.75 -6.27
CA ALA A 192 -4.04 1.34 -5.22
C ALA A 192 -3.45 0.27 -4.28
N SER A 193 -4.24 -0.69 -3.79
CA SER A 193 -3.73 -1.73 -2.88
C SER A 193 -2.64 -2.60 -3.50
N GLY A 194 -2.78 -2.96 -4.78
CA GLY A 194 -1.85 -3.85 -5.45
C GLY A 194 -0.62 -3.16 -6.03
N LEU A 195 -0.83 -2.10 -6.80
CA LEU A 195 0.24 -1.46 -7.56
C LEU A 195 1.04 -0.45 -6.75
N VAL A 196 0.43 0.23 -5.76
CA VAL A 196 1.20 1.03 -4.79
C VAL A 196 2.04 0.11 -3.91
N TYR A 197 1.53 -1.07 -3.54
CA TYR A 197 2.32 -2.06 -2.81
C TYR A 197 3.51 -2.53 -3.64
N LEU A 198 3.27 -2.85 -4.92
CA LEU A 198 4.34 -3.23 -5.84
C LEU A 198 5.37 -2.11 -6.01
N THR A 199 4.94 -0.86 -6.06
CA THR A 199 5.82 0.33 -6.11
C THR A 199 6.74 0.34 -4.89
N PHE A 200 6.20 0.19 -3.67
CA PHE A 200 7.00 0.12 -2.45
C PHE A 200 7.94 -1.08 -2.43
N PHE A 201 7.47 -2.24 -2.88
CA PHE A 201 8.26 -3.46 -2.98
C PHE A 201 9.46 -3.27 -3.90
N LEU A 202 9.24 -2.81 -5.14
CA LEU A 202 10.30 -2.57 -6.10
C LEU A 202 11.27 -1.48 -5.59
N ALA A 203 10.76 -0.39 -5.01
CA ALA A 203 11.60 0.66 -4.46
C ALA A 203 12.53 0.14 -3.36
N SER A 204 12.02 -0.75 -2.50
CA SER A 204 12.81 -1.40 -1.47
C SER A 204 13.88 -2.34 -2.03
N LYS A 205 13.52 -3.21 -2.98
CA LYS A 205 14.46 -4.20 -3.56
C LYS A 205 15.53 -3.57 -4.45
N LEU A 206 15.19 -2.49 -5.14
CA LEU A 206 16.10 -1.79 -6.05
C LEU A 206 16.89 -0.67 -5.38
N GLY A 207 16.71 -0.46 -4.06
CA GLY A 207 17.40 0.61 -3.34
C GLY A 207 17.02 2.01 -3.82
N VAL A 208 15.79 2.18 -4.33
CA VAL A 208 15.26 3.49 -4.72
C VAL A 208 14.74 4.17 -3.46
N THR A 209 15.64 4.89 -2.81
CA THR A 209 15.39 5.58 -1.55
C THR A 209 15.61 7.07 -1.75
N ALA A 210 14.78 7.92 -1.13
CA ALA A 210 15.12 9.33 -1.04
C ALA A 210 16.49 9.49 -0.35
N PRO A 211 17.40 10.35 -0.84
CA PRO A 211 18.68 10.57 -0.20
C PRO A 211 18.44 10.99 1.25
N TRP A 212 18.85 10.14 2.19
CA TRP A 212 18.68 10.41 3.61
C TRP A 212 19.64 11.54 4.02
N ALA A 213 19.10 12.58 4.66
CA ALA A 213 19.91 13.52 5.42
C ALA A 213 20.29 12.85 6.75
N PRO A 214 21.58 12.77 7.12
CA PRO A 214 21.99 12.13 8.34
C PRO A 214 21.32 12.70 9.59
N ARG A 215 21.12 11.84 10.60
CA ARG A 215 20.75 12.32 11.94
C ARG A 215 21.84 13.29 12.38
N THR A 216 21.47 14.54 12.61
CA THR A 216 22.32 15.65 13.03
C THR A 216 22.80 15.55 14.48
N GLU A 217 22.84 14.35 15.05
CA GLU A 217 23.40 14.14 16.39
C GLU A 217 24.93 14.06 16.28
N GLY A 218 25.61 15.13 16.68
CA GLY A 218 27.08 15.20 16.75
C GLY A 218 27.79 15.65 15.46
N LEU A 219 27.07 16.23 14.49
CA LEU A 219 27.66 16.79 13.27
C LEU A 219 28.21 18.20 13.55
N SER A 220 29.53 18.39 13.43
CA SER A 220 30.17 19.72 13.48
C SER A 220 29.95 20.49 12.16
N ASP A 221 30.08 21.82 12.16
CA ASP A 221 29.95 22.66 10.95
C ASP A 221 30.86 22.17 9.79
N HIS A 222 31.99 21.56 10.11
CA HIS A 222 32.91 20.93 9.16
C HIS A 222 32.26 19.82 8.32
N SER A 223 31.27 19.10 8.86
CA SER A 223 30.58 18.00 8.18
C SER A 223 29.62 18.46 7.07
N HIS A 224 29.17 19.73 7.13
CA HIS A 224 28.32 20.38 6.14
C HIS A 224 29.10 21.16 5.07
N SER A 225 30.40 21.36 5.29
CA SER A 225 31.26 22.07 4.34
C SER A 225 31.37 21.35 2.99
N ALA A 226 31.39 22.12 1.91
CA ALA A 226 31.58 21.57 0.55
C ALA A 226 33.01 21.04 0.35
N PHE A 227 33.98 21.55 1.13
CA PHE A 227 35.39 21.17 1.08
C PHE A 227 35.96 21.00 2.51
N PRO A 228 35.68 19.88 3.20
CA PRO A 228 36.15 19.67 4.57
C PRO A 228 37.67 19.71 4.69
N SER A 229 38.37 19.29 3.64
CA SER A 229 39.83 19.32 3.56
C SER A 229 40.44 20.72 3.51
N ARG A 230 39.64 21.77 3.25
CA ARG A 230 40.10 23.17 3.26
C ARG A 230 39.89 23.90 4.59
N LEU A 231 39.21 23.27 5.55
CA LEU A 231 38.93 23.85 6.86
C LEU A 231 39.96 23.45 7.94
N GLY A 232 40.93 22.60 7.61
CA GLY A 232 42.00 22.17 8.54
C GLY A 232 43.19 23.12 8.60
N GLY A 233 42.99 24.43 8.37
CA GLY A 233 44.07 25.42 8.25
C GLY A 233 44.18 26.42 9.40
N ASP A 234 43.12 26.67 10.17
CA ASP A 234 43.12 27.75 11.17
C ASP A 234 42.85 27.18 12.57
N MET A 235 43.91 26.63 13.20
CA MET A 235 44.02 26.64 14.65
C MET A 235 45.28 27.40 15.00
N ASP A 236 45.12 28.69 15.31
CA ASP A 236 46.04 29.43 16.16
C ASP A 236 46.11 28.69 17.50
N MET A 237 47.14 27.85 17.64
CA MET A 237 47.57 27.35 18.95
C MET A 237 48.49 28.41 19.56
N PRO A 238 48.20 28.95 20.75
CA PRO A 238 49.18 29.74 21.47
C PRO A 238 50.39 28.85 21.76
N ALA A 239 51.57 29.30 21.36
CA ALA A 239 52.82 28.62 21.64
C ALA A 239 53.09 28.63 23.15
N GLY A 240 53.00 27.47 23.79
CA GLY A 240 53.39 27.27 25.17
C GLY A 240 53.11 25.85 25.63
N GLU A 241 54.16 25.17 26.07
CA GLU A 241 54.16 23.87 26.77
C GLU A 241 54.07 22.63 25.87
N ALA A 242 55.21 22.34 25.24
CA ALA A 242 55.61 20.98 24.88
C ALA A 242 56.03 20.21 26.16
N GLU A 243 55.93 18.88 26.09
CA GLU A 243 56.17 17.88 27.14
C GLU A 243 54.93 17.66 28.04
N THR A 244 54.10 16.66 27.78
CA THR A 244 54.39 15.24 28.02
C THR A 244 53.21 14.42 27.49
N GLN A 245 53.46 13.17 27.05
CA GLN A 245 52.51 12.13 26.59
C GLN A 245 52.54 11.84 25.08
N ALA A 246 53.65 11.24 24.65
CA ALA A 246 53.57 10.18 23.65
C ALA A 246 52.92 8.95 24.32
N GLU A 247 51.68 8.65 23.96
CA GLU A 247 51.03 7.32 23.94
C GLU A 247 49.51 7.48 24.04
N GLN A 248 48.87 7.73 22.89
CA GLN A 248 47.54 7.20 22.56
C GLN A 248 47.30 7.54 21.09
N GLY A 249 47.19 6.50 20.26
CA GLY A 249 47.00 6.65 18.82
C GLY A 249 45.87 7.63 18.52
N ALA A 250 46.22 8.77 17.94
CA ALA A 250 45.28 9.73 17.39
C ALA A 250 44.47 9.01 16.31
N SER A 251 43.29 8.51 16.69
CA SER A 251 42.26 8.07 15.77
C SER A 251 41.83 9.29 14.95
N THR A 252 42.53 9.56 13.85
CA THR A 252 42.04 10.40 12.76
C THR A 252 40.77 9.76 12.21
N ARG A 253 39.62 10.06 12.85
CA ARG A 253 38.32 9.69 12.29
C ARG A 253 38.21 10.44 10.98
N PRO A 254 38.08 9.77 9.82
CA PRO A 254 37.88 10.48 8.56
C PRO A 254 36.58 11.27 8.68
N VAL A 255 36.68 12.60 8.63
CA VAL A 255 35.52 13.50 8.59
C VAL A 255 34.84 13.28 7.23
N SER A 256 33.92 12.32 7.17
CA SER A 256 33.11 12.09 5.99
C SER A 256 32.09 13.23 5.88
N SER A 257 32.20 14.09 4.86
CA SER A 257 31.17 15.10 4.58
C SER A 257 29.81 14.42 4.39
N VAL A 258 28.75 15.01 4.94
CA VAL A 258 27.36 14.55 4.78
C VAL A 258 27.01 14.29 3.31
N ARG A 259 27.56 15.10 2.38
CA ARG A 259 27.38 14.96 0.92
C ARG A 259 27.88 13.65 0.32
N ARG A 260 28.80 12.93 0.99
CA ARG A 260 29.36 11.65 0.50
C ARG A 260 28.65 10.43 1.08
N GLN A 261 27.67 10.63 1.97
CA GLN A 261 27.01 9.53 2.69
C GLN A 261 25.78 8.97 1.95
N ALA A 262 25.25 9.70 0.97
CA ALA A 262 24.12 9.26 0.16
C ALA A 262 24.23 9.80 -1.27
N ALA A 263 23.67 9.05 -2.22
CA ALA A 263 23.50 9.46 -3.61
C ALA A 263 22.07 9.16 -4.06
N ALA A 264 21.56 9.94 -5.00
CA ALA A 264 20.28 9.64 -5.62
C ALA A 264 20.38 8.32 -6.43
N PRO A 265 19.32 7.49 -6.43
CA PRO A 265 19.29 6.29 -7.25
C PRO A 265 19.32 6.65 -8.75
N PRO A 266 19.87 5.77 -9.60
CA PRO A 266 19.81 5.94 -11.05
C PRO A 266 18.37 6.14 -11.54
N ILE A 267 18.17 7.10 -12.44
CA ILE A 267 16.84 7.49 -12.94
C ILE A 267 16.06 6.31 -13.53
N TYR A 268 16.73 5.39 -14.23
CA TYR A 268 16.05 4.22 -14.79
C TYR A 268 15.44 3.30 -13.72
N LEU A 269 16.05 3.19 -12.54
CA LEU A 269 15.46 2.44 -11.42
C LEU A 269 14.27 3.19 -10.84
N VAL A 270 14.35 4.53 -10.73
CA VAL A 270 13.22 5.37 -10.31
C VAL A 270 12.03 5.16 -11.24
N VAL A 271 12.26 5.25 -12.55
CA VAL A 271 11.22 5.01 -13.56
C VAL A 271 10.63 3.61 -13.42
N LEU A 272 11.47 2.57 -13.33
CA LEU A 272 11.03 1.19 -13.16
C LEU A 272 10.14 1.00 -11.92
N THR A 273 10.49 1.65 -10.81
CA THR A 273 9.68 1.59 -9.58
C THR A 273 8.36 2.33 -9.69
N LEU A 274 8.27 3.39 -10.50
CA LEU A 274 7.07 4.21 -10.66
C LEU A 274 6.10 3.69 -11.73
N VAL A 275 6.52 2.78 -12.62
CA VAL A 275 5.63 2.19 -13.64
C VAL A 275 4.33 1.62 -13.04
N PRO A 276 4.34 0.80 -11.99
CA PRO A 276 3.11 0.30 -11.37
C PRO A 276 2.22 1.44 -10.85
N PHE A 277 2.81 2.48 -10.26
CA PHE A 277 2.07 3.65 -9.82
C PHE A 277 1.41 4.39 -10.98
N CYS A 278 2.11 4.58 -12.11
CA CYS A 278 1.53 5.18 -13.32
C CYS A 278 0.34 4.36 -13.86
N VAL A 279 0.46 3.03 -13.87
CA VAL A 279 -0.64 2.12 -14.25
C VAL A 279 -1.82 2.27 -13.28
N CYS A 280 -1.56 2.41 -11.98
CA CYS A 280 -2.61 2.68 -10.99
C CYS A 280 -3.37 3.97 -11.31
N ILE A 281 -2.66 5.07 -11.61
CA ILE A 281 -3.27 6.34 -11.96
C ILE A 281 -4.12 6.23 -13.24
N TYR A 282 -3.65 5.49 -14.25
CA TYR A 282 -4.42 5.23 -15.46
C TYR A 282 -5.74 4.49 -15.16
N ILE A 283 -5.71 3.44 -14.33
CA ILE A 283 -6.92 2.72 -13.92
C ILE A 283 -7.87 3.66 -13.16
N CYS A 284 -7.36 4.50 -12.25
CA CYS A 284 -8.18 5.49 -11.56
C CYS A 284 -8.83 6.50 -12.53
N ALA A 285 -8.07 7.00 -13.51
CA ALA A 285 -8.57 7.92 -14.52
C ALA A 285 -9.68 7.31 -15.38
N SER A 286 -9.57 6.01 -15.74
CA SER A 286 -10.61 5.29 -16.49
C SER A 286 -11.98 5.37 -15.84
N ARG A 287 -12.03 5.34 -14.50
CA ARG A 287 -13.29 5.37 -13.76
C ARG A 287 -14.02 6.71 -13.84
N TRP A 288 -13.28 7.79 -14.10
CA TRP A 288 -13.84 9.13 -14.27
C TRP A 288 -14.39 9.32 -15.69
N PHE A 289 -13.59 9.02 -16.72
CA PHE A 289 -14.04 9.25 -18.10
C PHE A 289 -15.04 8.20 -18.61
N ASP A 290 -15.09 6.99 -18.02
CA ASP A 290 -16.14 5.99 -18.30
C ASP A 290 -17.47 6.29 -17.55
N PHE A 291 -17.58 7.43 -16.87
CA PHE A 291 -18.76 7.83 -16.07
C PHE A 291 -19.15 6.81 -14.98
N MET A 292 -18.18 6.05 -14.48
CA MET A 292 -18.42 4.99 -13.49
C MET A 292 -18.45 5.51 -12.07
N HIS A 293 -17.71 6.58 -11.77
CA HIS A 293 -17.50 7.09 -10.42
C HIS A 293 -17.28 8.61 -10.40
N HIS A 294 -17.68 9.23 -9.29
CA HIS A 294 -17.33 10.61 -9.01
C HIS A 294 -15.87 10.71 -8.52
N GLY A 295 -15.25 11.89 -8.63
CA GLY A 295 -13.84 12.09 -8.30
C GLY A 295 -13.55 11.75 -6.84
N ILE A 296 -14.43 12.14 -5.92
CA ILE A 296 -14.29 11.79 -4.49
C ILE A 296 -14.34 10.29 -4.24
N ASP A 297 -15.14 9.55 -5.01
CA ASP A 297 -15.26 8.09 -4.89
C ASP A 297 -13.94 7.41 -5.29
N ILE A 298 -13.22 8.01 -6.25
CA ILE A 298 -11.90 7.58 -6.74
C ILE A 298 -10.81 7.95 -5.75
N PHE A 299 -10.78 9.20 -5.25
CA PHE A 299 -9.78 9.66 -4.29
C PHE A 299 -9.84 8.90 -2.97
N VAL A 300 -11.05 8.70 -2.42
CA VAL A 300 -11.21 7.94 -1.17
C VAL A 300 -10.85 6.47 -1.38
N ALA A 301 -11.25 5.86 -2.50
CA ALA A 301 -10.84 4.50 -2.84
C ALA A 301 -9.32 4.35 -2.92
N PHE A 302 -8.67 5.29 -3.61
CA PHE A 302 -7.21 5.32 -3.72
C PHE A 302 -6.56 5.47 -2.34
N ALA A 303 -7.07 6.38 -1.49
CA ALA A 303 -6.53 6.59 -0.15
C ALA A 303 -6.66 5.33 0.73
N ILE A 304 -7.81 4.63 0.67
CA ILE A 304 -8.00 3.35 1.37
C ILE A 304 -6.95 2.33 0.90
N GLY A 305 -6.83 2.11 -0.42
CA GLY A 305 -5.89 1.15 -0.98
C GLY A 305 -4.42 1.51 -0.74
N ALA A 306 -4.05 2.80 -0.83
CA ALA A 306 -2.70 3.27 -0.55
C ALA A 306 -2.34 3.12 0.93
N THR A 307 -3.31 3.34 1.84
CA THR A 307 -3.12 3.19 3.28
C THR A 307 -2.90 1.73 3.66
N THR A 308 -3.75 0.82 3.18
CA THR A 308 -3.57 -0.62 3.42
C THR A 308 -2.28 -1.15 2.78
N SER A 309 -1.91 -0.62 1.61
CA SER A 309 -0.63 -0.92 0.94
C SER A 309 0.55 -0.48 1.79
N TYR A 310 0.53 0.74 2.32
CA TYR A 310 1.57 1.26 3.19
C TYR A 310 1.75 0.39 4.45
N PHE A 311 0.66 0.08 5.16
CA PHE A 311 0.72 -0.77 6.34
C PHE A 311 1.12 -2.21 6.01
N GLY A 312 0.52 -2.79 4.97
CA GLY A 312 0.88 -4.11 4.48
C GLY A 312 2.35 -4.21 4.09
N PHE A 313 2.91 -3.17 3.46
CA PHE A 313 4.33 -3.14 3.16
C PHE A 313 5.16 -3.04 4.46
N ARG A 314 4.83 -2.07 5.33
CA ARG A 314 5.60 -1.72 6.53
C ARG A 314 5.64 -2.83 7.58
N PHE A 315 4.61 -3.67 7.67
CA PHE A 315 4.57 -4.81 8.58
C PHE A 315 5.54 -5.93 8.18
N TYR A 316 5.82 -6.10 6.89
CA TYR A 316 6.65 -7.21 6.39
C TYR A 316 8.01 -6.77 5.84
N HIS A 317 8.20 -5.48 5.55
CA HIS A 317 9.43 -4.95 4.96
C HIS A 317 10.09 -3.85 5.79
N LEU A 318 11.41 -3.76 5.65
CA LEU A 318 12.21 -2.68 6.20
C LEU A 318 11.81 -1.33 5.55
N PRO A 319 11.89 -0.22 6.29
CA PRO A 319 11.66 1.10 5.73
C PRO A 319 12.61 1.38 4.56
N ILE A 320 12.09 2.05 3.54
CA ILE A 320 12.85 2.51 2.37
C ILE A 320 13.95 3.51 2.78
N GLY A 321 14.02 3.98 4.04
CA GLY A 321 15.04 4.92 4.51
C GLY A 321 16.41 4.34 4.90
N ARG A 322 16.58 3.00 4.96
CA ARG A 322 17.88 2.36 5.25
C ARG A 322 18.16 1.28 4.22
N GLY A 323 19.36 1.29 3.65
CA GLY A 323 19.80 0.48 2.49
C GLY A 323 19.85 -1.04 2.68
N ALA A 324 19.02 -1.59 3.54
CA ALA A 324 18.89 -3.03 3.72
C ALA A 324 17.80 -3.65 2.84
N GLY A 325 16.81 -2.90 2.30
CA GLY A 325 15.92 -3.33 1.18
C GLY A 325 15.12 -4.65 1.30
N TRP A 326 15.27 -5.40 2.39
CA TRP A 326 14.79 -6.78 2.52
C TRP A 326 13.66 -6.91 3.55
N ALA A 327 12.97 -8.06 3.56
CA ALA A 327 11.95 -8.36 4.56
C ALA A 327 12.55 -8.46 5.97
N TRP A 328 11.72 -8.22 6.99
CA TRP A 328 12.07 -8.47 8.40
C TRP A 328 12.45 -9.94 8.59
N GLY A 329 13.28 -10.24 9.59
CA GLY A 329 13.56 -11.63 9.98
C GLY A 329 12.29 -12.36 10.49
N PRO A 330 12.30 -13.70 10.53
CA PRO A 330 11.21 -14.48 11.09
C PRO A 330 10.98 -14.18 12.58
N ARG A 331 9.77 -14.47 13.06
CA ARG A 331 9.38 -14.33 14.47
C ARG A 331 10.17 -15.32 15.33
N SER A 332 10.50 -14.94 16.56
CA SER A 332 11.09 -15.85 17.55
C SER A 332 10.03 -16.79 18.12
N GLU A 333 10.44 -18.00 18.50
CA GLU A 333 9.52 -19.04 18.97
C GLU A 333 8.79 -18.67 20.26
N ASP A 334 9.43 -17.88 21.12
CA ASP A 334 8.92 -17.44 22.43
C ASP A 334 7.96 -16.25 22.33
N THR A 335 7.91 -15.57 21.18
CA THR A 335 7.01 -14.43 20.95
C THR A 335 6.09 -14.62 19.74
N ALA A 336 6.11 -15.79 19.09
CA ALA A 336 5.48 -16.03 17.79
C ALA A 336 3.99 -15.64 17.68
N PHE A 337 3.24 -15.72 18.79
CA PHE A 337 1.82 -15.33 18.86
C PHE A 337 1.59 -14.02 19.63
N TRP A 338 2.46 -13.66 20.57
CA TRP A 338 2.36 -12.47 21.40
C TRP A 338 3.71 -12.11 22.02
N ALA A 339 4.20 -10.89 21.77
CA ALA A 339 5.46 -10.43 22.36
C ALA A 339 5.31 -9.99 23.83
N GLY A 340 4.12 -9.54 24.24
CA GLY A 340 3.90 -8.98 25.58
C GLY A 340 4.36 -7.53 25.72
N VAL A 341 3.86 -6.87 26.77
CA VAL A 341 4.28 -5.50 27.13
C VAL A 341 5.71 -5.54 27.66
N GLY A 342 6.60 -4.69 27.14
CA GLY A 342 8.00 -4.57 27.59
C GLY A 342 9.03 -5.38 26.77
N LYS A 343 8.63 -6.26 25.84
CA LYS A 343 9.57 -6.86 24.87
C LYS A 343 9.80 -5.93 23.68
N GLN A 344 11.03 -5.90 23.16
CA GLN A 344 11.44 -5.04 22.04
C GLN A 344 10.90 -5.49 20.66
N GLY A 345 10.03 -6.50 20.60
CA GLY A 345 9.36 -6.95 19.39
C GLY A 345 9.26 -8.47 19.29
N TYR A 346 9.02 -8.95 18.06
CA TYR A 346 8.82 -10.35 17.73
C TYR A 346 10.11 -11.07 17.25
N GLY A 347 11.24 -10.37 17.19
CA GLY A 347 12.54 -10.95 16.84
C GLY A 347 13.35 -11.34 18.07
N HIS A 348 14.47 -12.04 17.87
CA HIS A 348 15.45 -12.24 18.94
C HIS A 348 15.93 -10.89 19.48
N GLY A 349 15.45 -10.51 20.66
CA GLY A 349 15.97 -9.35 21.39
C GLY A 349 17.43 -9.60 21.76
N LEU A 350 18.26 -8.56 21.72
CA LEU A 350 19.68 -8.56 22.11
C LEU A 350 19.94 -8.92 23.59
N THR A 351 18.94 -9.42 24.32
CA THR A 351 18.98 -9.72 25.76
C THR A 351 19.16 -11.20 26.07
N LYS A 352 19.77 -11.97 25.18
CA LYS A 352 20.40 -13.23 25.56
C LYS A 352 21.79 -13.28 24.98
N GLY A 353 22.79 -13.00 25.82
CA GLY A 353 24.17 -13.42 25.62
C GLY A 353 24.26 -14.94 25.61
N ARG A 354 23.70 -15.56 24.56
CA ARG A 354 23.91 -16.95 24.23
C ARG A 354 24.69 -16.95 22.93
N GLN A 355 25.99 -17.18 23.06
CA GLN A 355 26.82 -17.72 22.00
C GLN A 355 26.17 -19.04 21.54
N ASP A 356 25.21 -18.97 20.63
CA ASP A 356 24.86 -20.10 19.79
C ASP A 356 25.37 -19.74 18.40
N TYR A 357 26.66 -20.04 18.17
CA TYR A 357 27.10 -20.47 16.86
C TYR A 357 26.26 -21.69 16.49
N MET A 358 25.58 -21.64 15.33
CA MET A 358 24.90 -22.72 14.56
C MET A 358 23.61 -22.10 13.95
N CYS A 359 23.26 -22.19 12.66
CA CYS A 359 23.75 -22.84 11.45
C CYS A 359 23.02 -22.18 10.27
#